data_AF-A0A944UIH1-F1
#
_entry.id   AF-A0A944UIH1-F1
#
_cell.length_a   1.000
_cell.length_b   1.000
_cell.length_c   1.000
_cell.angle_alpha   90.00
_cell.angle_beta   90.00
_cell.angle_gamma   90.00
#
_symmetry.space_group_name_H-M   'P 1'
#
loop_
_entity.id
_entity.type
_entity.pdbx_description
1 polymer ?
#
loop_
_entity_poly.entity_id
_entity_poly.type
_entity_poly.pdbx_seq_one_letter_code
_entity_poly.pdbx_strand_id
1 'polypeptide(L)'
;DSLRSAHEVPESPFKWFLKDEHNMFQGLRDDLTPEKVNEPRQNFPQVFNPDGYVDIVRASHVLNSTNLHGENMYVFESPNVAEIDTMEDFEFIKYQITKNGSPLLKYLKTLT
;
A
#
# COMPACT_ATOMS: atom_id res chain seq x y z
N ASP A 1 8.29 12.30 12.98
CA ASP A 1 7.15 12.19 12.05
C ASP A 1 7.61 12.40 10.63
N SER A 2 7.09 11.57 9.74
CA SER A 2 7.28 11.64 8.28
C SER A 2 5.92 11.66 7.57
N LEU A 3 5.95 11.78 6.25
CA LEU A 3 4.80 11.55 5.38
C LEU A 3 5.20 10.56 4.29
N ARG A 4 4.28 9.67 3.93
CA ARG A 4 4.48 8.69 2.86
C ARG A 4 3.23 8.60 1.99
N SER A 5 3.43 8.52 0.68
CA SER A 5 2.35 8.25 -0.25
C SER A 5 1.87 6.79 -0.16
N ALA A 6 0.58 6.59 -0.33
CA ALA A 6 -0.04 5.28 -0.32
C ALA A 6 -1.35 5.29 -1.09
N HIS A 7 -1.76 4.14 -1.61
CA HIS A 7 -3.06 3.95 -2.22
C HIS A 7 -3.90 2.93 -1.44
N GLU A 8 -5.22 3.09 -1.45
CA GLU A 8 -6.12 2.09 -0.91
C GLU A 8 -6.01 0.79 -1.72
N VAL A 9 -5.88 -0.35 -1.04
CA VAL A 9 -5.83 -1.65 -1.70
C VAL A 9 -7.20 -2.35 -1.76
N PRO A 10 -7.50 -3.06 -2.86
CA PRO A 10 -8.74 -3.82 -3.01
C PRO A 10 -8.76 -5.11 -2.18
N GLU A 11 -7.58 -5.64 -1.85
CA GLU A 11 -7.42 -6.80 -0.97
C GLU A 11 -7.14 -6.34 0.45
N SER A 12 -7.65 -7.08 1.43
CA SER A 12 -7.46 -6.76 2.84
C SER A 12 -6.64 -7.84 3.52
N PRO A 13 -5.53 -7.50 4.21
CA PRO A 13 -4.81 -8.47 5.02
C PRO A 13 -5.71 -9.05 6.11
N PHE A 14 -6.74 -8.34 6.57
CA PHE A 14 -7.73 -8.89 7.51
C PHE A 14 -8.51 -10.11 6.96
N LYS A 15 -8.40 -10.41 5.66
CA LYS A 15 -9.01 -11.58 5.02
C LYS A 15 -8.00 -12.68 4.67
N TRP A 16 -6.74 -12.55 5.10
CA TRP A 16 -5.68 -13.51 4.79
C TRP A 16 -5.40 -14.46 5.95
N PHE A 17 -4.82 -15.61 5.60
CA PHE A 17 -4.35 -16.61 6.55
C PHE A 17 -2.84 -16.79 6.41
N LEU A 18 -2.18 -17.02 7.54
CA LEU A 18 -0.90 -17.70 7.59
C LEU A 18 -1.11 -19.18 7.31
N LYS A 19 0.00 -19.86 6.98
CA LYS A 19 0.06 -21.31 6.92
C LYS A 19 0.93 -21.80 8.06
N ASP A 20 0.39 -22.68 8.90
CA ASP A 20 1.14 -23.24 10.02
C ASP A 20 2.02 -24.45 9.61
N GLU A 21 2.76 -24.98 10.58
CA GLU A 21 3.66 -26.13 10.40
C GLU A 21 2.92 -27.44 10.07
N HIS A 22 1.61 -27.51 10.33
CA HIS A 22 0.75 -28.65 10.05
C HIS A 22 0.02 -28.53 8.69
N ASN A 23 0.36 -27.52 7.88
CA ASN A 23 -0.33 -27.15 6.63
C ASN A 23 -1.78 -26.69 6.82
N MET A 24 -2.14 -26.14 7.98
CA MET A 24 -3.44 -25.56 8.25
C MET A 24 -3.41 -24.04 8.08
N PHE A 25 -4.55 -23.45 7.76
CA PHE A 25 -4.71 -22.01 7.80
C PHE A 25 -4.79 -21.52 9.24
N GLN A 26 -4.01 -20.48 9.54
CA GLN A 26 -3.98 -19.79 10.82
C GLN A 26 -4.30 -18.31 10.58
N GLY A 27 -5.19 -17.71 11.37
CA GLY A 27 -5.49 -16.28 11.25
C GLY A 27 -4.24 -15.42 11.49
N LEU A 28 -4.14 -14.26 10.83
CA LEU A 28 -3.03 -13.31 11.07
C LEU A 28 -3.01 -12.76 12.51
N ARG A 29 -4.16 -12.80 13.18
CA ARG A 29 -4.38 -12.41 14.57
C ARG A 29 -5.38 -13.37 15.20
N ASP A 30 -5.34 -13.50 16.51
CA ASP A 30 -6.23 -14.40 17.26
C ASP A 30 -7.72 -14.08 17.05
N ASP A 31 -8.08 -12.82 16.77
CA ASP A 31 -9.45 -12.38 16.53
C ASP A 31 -9.91 -12.54 15.07
N LEU A 32 -9.02 -12.93 14.15
CA LEU A 32 -9.34 -13.21 12.74
C LEU A 32 -9.59 -14.71 12.54
N THR A 33 -10.72 -15.18 13.07
CA THR A 33 -11.18 -16.56 12.89
C THR A 33 -11.57 -16.85 11.43
N PRO A 34 -11.65 -18.13 11.01
CA PRO A 34 -12.09 -18.48 9.65
C PRO A 34 -13.43 -17.85 9.26
N GLU A 35 -14.40 -17.82 10.18
CA GLU A 35 -15.71 -17.21 9.92
C GLU A 35 -15.63 -15.69 9.80
N LYS A 36 -14.86 -15.04 10.67
CA LYS A 36 -14.69 -13.59 10.60
C LYS A 36 -14.01 -13.17 9.31
N VAL A 37 -12.92 -13.84 8.93
CA VAL A 37 -12.19 -13.63 7.67
C VAL A 37 -13.10 -13.78 6.44
N ASN A 38 -14.12 -14.63 6.51
CA ASN A 38 -15.06 -14.87 5.41
C ASN A 38 -16.12 -13.76 5.25
N GLU A 39 -16.22 -12.80 6.17
CA GLU A 39 -17.17 -11.67 6.07
C GLU A 39 -16.95 -10.79 4.83
N PRO A 40 -17.96 -10.03 4.37
CA PRO A 40 -17.81 -9.07 3.29
C PRO A 40 -16.65 -8.08 3.52
N ARG A 41 -15.91 -7.73 2.46
CA ARG A 41 -14.76 -6.81 2.53
C ARG A 41 -15.11 -5.47 3.18
N GLN A 42 -16.34 -5.00 2.99
CA GLN A 42 -16.87 -3.73 3.50
C GLN A 42 -16.97 -3.67 5.03
N ASN A 43 -16.95 -4.83 5.71
CA ASN A 43 -16.95 -4.91 7.17
C ASN A 43 -15.56 -4.68 7.78
N PHE A 44 -14.51 -4.67 6.94
CA PHE A 44 -13.13 -4.50 7.38
C PHE A 44 -12.65 -3.07 7.15
N PRO A 45 -11.68 -2.59 7.95
CA PRO A 45 -11.04 -1.31 7.71
C PRO A 45 -10.46 -1.22 6.30
N GLN A 46 -10.52 -0.03 5.72
CA GLN A 46 -9.69 0.30 4.57
C GLN A 46 -8.23 0.17 4.96
N VAL A 47 -7.44 -0.34 4.03
CA VAL A 47 -6.01 -0.57 4.20
C VAL A 47 -5.30 0.06 3.02
N PHE A 48 -4.13 0.62 3.31
CA PHE A 48 -3.36 1.40 2.36
C PHE A 48 -1.99 0.76 2.19
N ASN A 49 -1.58 0.53 0.95
CA ASN A 49 -0.23 0.07 0.64
C ASN A 49 0.65 1.28 0.30
N PRO A 50 1.73 1.52 1.05
CA PRO A 50 2.68 2.57 0.72
C PRO A 50 3.35 2.31 -0.63
N ASP A 51 3.17 3.23 -1.59
CA ASP A 51 3.60 3.06 -2.99
C ASP A 51 4.97 3.69 -3.30
N GLY A 52 5.55 4.40 -2.33
CA GLY A 52 6.91 4.93 -2.45
C GLY A 52 7.07 6.07 -3.47
N TYR A 53 5.99 6.65 -3.98
CA TYR A 53 6.08 7.78 -4.92
C TYR A 53 6.66 9.03 -4.26
N VAL A 54 6.29 9.28 -3.00
CA VAL A 54 6.76 10.42 -2.21
C VAL A 54 6.97 10.02 -0.76
N ASP A 55 8.20 10.22 -0.27
CA ASP A 55 8.55 10.16 1.14
C ASP A 55 9.10 11.52 1.59
N ILE A 56 8.49 12.10 2.63
CA ILE A 56 8.96 13.34 3.27
C ILE A 56 9.41 13.01 4.67
N VAL A 57 10.70 13.20 4.93
CA VAL A 57 11.33 12.94 6.23
C VAL A 57 12.04 14.18 6.75
N ARG A 58 12.11 14.34 8.08
CA ARG A 58 12.88 15.42 8.70
C ARG A 58 14.37 15.09 8.65
N ALA A 59 15.16 15.94 7.97
CA ALA A 59 16.61 15.76 7.87
C ALA A 59 17.29 15.63 9.25
N SER A 60 16.89 16.45 10.23
CA SER A 60 17.41 16.35 11.60
C SER A 60 17.09 15.01 12.26
N HIS A 61 15.97 14.37 11.92
CA HIS A 61 15.65 13.02 12.41
C HIS A 61 16.53 11.97 11.75
N VAL A 62 16.65 12.00 10.41
CA VAL A 62 17.49 11.06 9.65
C VAL A 62 18.93 11.06 10.14
N LEU A 63 19.48 12.23 10.48
CA LEU A 63 20.87 12.37 10.91
C LEU A 63 21.12 11.92 12.36
N ASN A 64 20.10 11.91 13.22
CA ASN A 64 20.28 11.73 14.67
C ASN A 64 19.53 10.51 15.26
N SER A 65 18.80 9.76 14.44
CA SER A 65 17.97 8.64 14.87
C SER A 65 18.34 7.33 14.15
N THR A 66 17.97 6.19 14.72
CA THR A 66 18.20 4.85 14.12
C THR A 66 17.10 4.40 13.17
N ASN A 67 16.02 5.17 13.03
CA ASN A 67 14.91 4.89 12.12
C ASN A 67 14.61 6.09 11.21
N LEU A 68 14.00 5.82 10.06
CA LEU A 68 13.75 6.80 9.01
C LEU A 68 12.50 7.67 9.27
N HIS A 69 11.41 7.04 9.68
CA HIS A 69 10.08 7.67 9.69
C HIS A 69 9.70 8.32 11.04
N GLY A 70 10.45 8.03 12.11
CA GLY A 70 10.09 8.43 13.46
C GLY A 70 8.92 7.61 14.00
N GLU A 71 8.20 8.17 14.99
CA GLU A 71 7.11 7.46 15.67
C GLU A 71 5.79 7.50 14.90
N ASN A 72 5.54 8.58 14.15
CA ASN A 72 4.31 8.79 13.40
C ASN A 72 4.58 9.00 11.92
N MET A 73 3.66 8.54 11.07
CA MET A 73 3.74 8.73 9.62
C MET A 73 2.39 9.18 9.09
N TYR A 74 2.35 10.37 8.47
CA TYR A 74 1.19 10.86 7.75
C TYR A 74 1.04 10.09 6.43
N VAL A 75 -0.21 9.85 6.04
CA VAL A 75 -0.56 9.22 4.76
C VAL A 75 -0.91 10.31 3.76
N PHE A 76 -0.29 10.26 2.58
CA PHE A 76 -0.71 11.02 1.41
C PHE A 76 -1.37 10.08 0.41
N GLU A 77 -2.68 10.18 0.26
CA GLU A 77 -3.40 9.27 -0.62
C GLU A 77 -3.12 9.59 -2.10
N SER A 78 -2.69 8.57 -2.84
CA SER A 78 -2.41 8.58 -4.28
C SER A 78 -3.31 7.59 -5.02
N PRO A 79 -3.57 7.82 -6.32
CA PRO A 79 -4.16 6.80 -7.18
C PRO A 79 -3.25 5.56 -7.23
N ASN A 80 -3.86 4.38 -7.17
CA ASN A 80 -3.16 3.12 -7.45
C ASN A 80 -2.74 3.08 -8.92
N VAL A 81 -1.42 3.05 -9.17
CA VAL A 81 -0.84 2.78 -10.49
C VAL A 81 0.17 1.64 -10.36
N ALA A 82 0.41 0.92 -11.46
CA ALA A 82 1.38 -0.16 -11.46
C ALA A 82 2.80 0.37 -11.18
N GLU A 83 3.62 -0.45 -10.52
CA GLU A 83 5.04 -0.21 -10.25
C GLU A 83 5.90 -0.96 -11.27
N ILE A 84 7.15 -0.54 -11.48
CA ILE A 84 8.07 -1.16 -12.45
C ILE A 84 9.19 -1.86 -11.69
N ASP A 85 9.07 -3.17 -11.53
CA ASP A 85 10.15 -4.01 -11.00
C ASP A 85 10.77 -4.89 -12.09
N THR A 86 9.97 -5.26 -13.09
CA THR A 86 10.33 -6.18 -14.18
C THR A 86 10.10 -5.57 -15.56
N MET A 87 10.56 -6.27 -16.60
CA MET A 87 10.32 -5.86 -17.98
C MET A 87 8.83 -5.98 -18.35
N GLU A 88 8.17 -6.99 -17.80
CA GLU A 88 6.74 -7.22 -17.95
C GLU A 88 5.93 -6.04 -17.38
N ASP A 89 6.33 -5.53 -16.22
CA ASP A 89 5.70 -4.34 -15.61
C ASP A 89 5.89 -3.10 -16.48
N PHE A 90 7.09 -2.91 -17.04
CA PHE A 90 7.36 -1.81 -17.95
C PHE A 90 6.45 -1.84 -19.18
N GLU A 91 6.33 -2.99 -19.84
CA GLU A 91 5.45 -3.14 -21.02
C GLU A 91 3.97 -2.98 -20.63
N PHE A 92 3.57 -3.44 -19.46
CA PHE A 92 2.21 -3.25 -18.96
C PHE A 92 1.88 -1.78 -18.72
N ILE A 93 2.76 -1.02 -18.05
CA ILE A 93 2.57 0.41 -17.82
C ILE A 93 2.57 1.17 -19.14
N LYS A 94 3.48 0.83 -20.07
CA LYS A 94 3.50 1.43 -21.40
C LYS A 94 2.18 1.22 -22.13
N TYR A 95 1.60 0.02 -22.06
CA TYR A 95 0.26 -0.26 -22.56
C TYR A 95 -0.80 0.63 -21.89
N GLN A 96 -0.82 0.70 -20.56
CA GLN A 96 -1.77 1.50 -19.79
C GLN A 96 -1.70 2.99 -20.17
N ILE A 97 -0.49 3.56 -20.21
CA ILE A 97 -0.26 4.97 -20.55
C ILE A 97 -0.68 5.25 -22.00
N THR A 98 -0.35 4.36 -22.94
CA THR A 98 -0.73 4.53 -24.35
C THR A 98 -2.25 4.51 -24.52
N LYS A 99 -2.95 3.65 -23.78
CA LYS A 99 -4.40 3.49 -23.89
C LYS A 99 -5.19 4.58 -23.16
N ASN A 100 -4.78 4.94 -21.96
CA ASN A 100 -5.58 5.75 -21.03
C ASN A 100 -4.90 7.04 -20.56
N GLY A 101 -3.65 7.30 -20.98
CA GLY A 101 -2.80 8.33 -20.38
C GLY A 101 -2.28 7.92 -19.00
N SER A 102 -1.63 8.85 -18.29
CA SER A 102 -1.17 8.62 -16.90
C SER A 102 -2.21 9.12 -15.89
N PRO A 103 -2.88 8.22 -15.13
CA PRO A 103 -3.83 8.62 -14.09
C PRO A 103 -3.16 9.42 -12.97
N LEU A 104 -1.94 9.01 -12.58
CA LEU A 104 -1.16 9.72 -11.56
C LEU A 104 -0.83 11.14 -12.00
N LEU A 105 -0.32 11.34 -13.22
CA LEU A 105 -0.04 12.69 -13.73
C LEU A 105 -1.29 13.55 -13.81
N LYS A 106 -2.43 12.97 -14.24
CA LYS A 106 -3.71 13.67 -14.29
C LYS A 106 -4.14 14.12 -12.89
N TYR A 107 -4.03 13.25 -11.89
CA TYR A 107 -4.31 13.55 -10.49
C TYR A 107 -3.41 14.65 -9.95
N LEU A 108 -2.09 14.54 -10.11
CA LEU A 108 -1.14 15.54 -9.60
C LEU A 108 -1.39 16.94 -10.17
N LYS A 109 -1.79 17.03 -11.45
CA LYS A 109 -2.19 18.30 -12.06
C LYS A 109 -3.47 18.91 -11.48
N THR A 110 -4.28 18.17 -10.75
CA THR A 110 -5.44 18.73 -10.02
C THR A 110 -5.08 19.31 -8.66
N LEU A 111 -3.87 19.04 -8.17
CA LEU A 111 -3.35 19.55 -6.89
C LEU A 111 -2.59 20.87 -7.04
N THR A 112 -2.31 21.29 -8.28
CA THR A 112 -1.57 22.51 -8.65
C THR A 112 -2.48 23.51 -9.34
#